data_AF-A0AAV4VG46-F1
#
_entry.id   AF-A0AAV4VG46-F1
#
_cell.length_a   1.000
_cell.length_b   1.000
_cell.length_c   1.000
_cell.angle_alpha   90.00
_cell.angle_beta   90.00
_cell.angle_gamma   90.00
#
_symmetry.space_group_name_H-M   'P 1'
#
loop_
_entity.id
_entity.type
_entity.pdbx_description
1 polymer ?
#
loop_
_entity_poly.entity_id
_entity_poly.type
_entity_poly.pdbx_seq_one_letter_code
_entity_poly.pdbx_strand_id
1 'polypeptide(L)'
;MSGSRCPTKLYLIAYYIVSYKGTNTELYLTCDGEIDFWRKIATFNSCPEYLVQLGHHVYMFDTWITKSVAFDILEEKCVPMTPLSKGRCRYSVVCIGDYIYVIGGVFEAQGKKTSSDSTRAQASGT
;
A
#
# COMPACT_ATOMS: atom_id res chain seq x y z
N MET A 1 34.82 -9.58 -18.38
CA MET A 1 34.47 -9.51 -16.95
C MET A 1 33.32 -8.53 -16.81
N SER A 2 32.07 -8.99 -16.76
CA SER A 2 30.93 -8.12 -16.42
C SER A 2 30.92 -7.95 -14.91
N GLY A 3 31.38 -6.79 -14.42
CA GLY A 3 31.23 -6.43 -13.01
C GLY A 3 29.76 -6.48 -12.62
N SER A 4 29.47 -7.00 -11.43
CA SER A 4 28.14 -6.97 -10.84
C SER A 4 27.59 -5.54 -10.90
N ARG A 5 26.55 -5.31 -11.69
CA ARG A 5 25.86 -4.02 -11.71
C ARG A 5 24.95 -4.00 -10.48
N CYS A 6 25.34 -3.26 -9.46
CA CYS A 6 24.46 -2.95 -8.34
C CYS A 6 23.36 -2.01 -8.86
N PRO A 7 22.07 -2.36 -8.70
CA PRO A 7 20.99 -1.49 -9.10
C PRO A 7 21.09 -0.13 -8.41
N THR A 8 20.92 0.94 -9.18
CA THR A 8 20.89 2.32 -8.67
C THR A 8 19.46 2.77 -8.36
N LYS A 9 18.48 2.19 -9.05
CA LYS A 9 17.06 2.50 -8.86
C LYS A 9 16.25 1.22 -8.82
N LEU A 10 15.34 1.18 -7.86
CA LEU A 10 14.33 0.14 -7.73
C LEU A 10 12.98 0.75 -8.06
N TYR A 11 12.23 0.11 -8.94
CA TYR A 11 10.87 0.50 -9.28
C TYR A 11 9.91 -0.58 -8.85
N LEU A 12 8.83 -0.16 -8.19
CA LEU A 12 7.70 -0.99 -7.88
C LEU A 12 6.59 -0.70 -8.89
N ILE A 13 6.08 -1.75 -9.53
CA ILE A 13 4.98 -1.66 -10.48
C ILE A 13 3.81 -2.46 -9.90
N ALA A 14 2.65 -1.81 -9.77
CA ALA A 14 1.40 -2.48 -9.44
C ALA A 14 0.60 -2.70 -10.73
N TYR A 15 0.36 -3.97 -11.05
CA TYR A 15 -0.41 -4.39 -12.20
C TYR A 15 -1.81 -4.83 -11.75
N TYR A 16 -2.82 -4.07 -12.15
CA TYR A 16 -4.21 -4.31 -11.81
C TYR A 16 -4.86 -5.26 -12.84
N ILE A 17 -5.30 -6.42 -12.37
CA ILE A 17 -5.92 -7.46 -13.18
C ILE A 17 -7.41 -7.53 -12.86
N VAL A 18 -8.24 -7.26 -13.85
CA VAL A 18 -9.69 -7.46 -13.79
C VAL A 18 -10.04 -8.75 -14.52
N SER A 19 -10.75 -9.65 -13.83
CA SER A 19 -11.27 -10.88 -14.42
C SER A 19 -12.72 -11.12 -13.98
N TYR A 20 -13.38 -12.09 -14.60
CA TYR A 20 -14.72 -12.52 -14.18
C TYR A 20 -14.75 -13.12 -12.75
N LYS A 21 -13.60 -13.52 -12.20
CA LYS A 21 -13.48 -14.07 -10.84
C LYS A 21 -13.25 -13.01 -9.78
N GLY A 22 -13.06 -11.75 -10.17
CA GLY A 22 -12.73 -10.66 -9.26
C GLY A 22 -11.52 -9.85 -9.73
N THR A 23 -11.02 -9.04 -8.80
CA THR A 23 -9.91 -8.11 -9.05
C THR A 23 -8.70 -8.54 -8.23
N ASN A 24 -7.54 -8.58 -8.90
CA ASN A 24 -6.26 -8.90 -8.28
C ASN A 24 -5.25 -7.81 -8.59
N THR A 25 -4.33 -7.59 -7.66
CA THR A 25 -3.17 -6.73 -7.88
C THR A 25 -1.92 -7.58 -7.80
N GLU A 26 -1.09 -7.50 -8.83
CA GLU A 26 0.22 -8.12 -8.85
C GLU A 26 1.28 -7.04 -8.65
N LEU A 27 2.21 -7.26 -7.71
CA LEU A 27 3.34 -6.37 -7.51
C LEU A 27 4.57 -6.95 -8.22
N TYR A 28 5.25 -6.08 -8.96
CA TYR A 28 6.47 -6.38 -9.67
C TYR A 28 7.58 -5.44 -9.24
N LEU A 29 8.79 -5.98 -9.20
CA LEU A 29 10.02 -5.26 -8.94
C LEU A 29 10.85 -5.20 -10.22
N THR A 30 11.42 -4.04 -10.53
CA THR A 30 12.39 -3.90 -11.61
C THR A 30 13.50 -2.92 -11.23
N CYS A 31 14.66 -3.07 -11.85
CA CYS A 31 15.89 -2.33 -11.57
C CYS A 31 16.29 -1.48 -12.79
N ASP A 32 16.83 -0.28 -12.54
CA ASP A 32 17.53 0.57 -13.51
C ASP A 32 16.77 0.98 -14.80
N GLY A 33 15.48 0.64 -14.93
CA GLY A 33 14.61 1.13 -16.00
C GLY A 33 14.83 0.49 -17.38
N GLU A 34 15.87 -0.32 -17.56
CA GLU A 34 16.09 -1.16 -18.76
C GLU A 34 15.27 -2.47 -18.65
N ILE A 35 13.97 -2.26 -18.79
CA ILE A 35 12.76 -3.05 -19.13
C ILE A 35 12.72 -4.60 -19.05
N ASP A 36 13.78 -5.41 -19.17
CA ASP A 36 13.53 -6.80 -19.61
C ASP A 36 13.27 -7.83 -18.51
N PHE A 37 13.37 -7.46 -17.23
CA PHE A 37 13.10 -8.38 -16.12
C PHE A 37 12.22 -7.75 -15.06
N TRP A 38 10.92 -8.07 -15.11
CA TRP A 38 9.99 -7.79 -14.02
C TRP A 38 9.86 -9.04 -13.16
N ARG A 39 10.34 -8.96 -11.93
CA ARG A 39 10.16 -10.04 -10.96
C ARG A 39 8.85 -9.81 -10.23
N LYS A 40 7.91 -10.73 -10.38
CA LYS A 40 6.69 -10.76 -9.56
C LYS A 40 7.07 -11.06 -8.11
N ILE A 41 6.67 -10.21 -7.18
CA ILE A 41 7.00 -10.35 -5.75
C ILE A 41 5.78 -10.62 -4.88
N ALA A 42 4.57 -10.26 -5.32
CA ALA A 42 3.35 -10.52 -4.55
C ALA A 42 2.07 -10.53 -5.40
N THR A 43 0.99 -11.07 -4.83
CA THR A 43 -0.37 -11.04 -5.38
C THR A 43 -1.36 -10.76 -4.27
N PHE A 44 -2.29 -9.84 -4.53
CA PHE A 44 -3.31 -9.40 -3.59
C PHE A 44 -4.68 -9.56 -4.21
N ASN A 45 -5.65 -10.06 -3.43
CA ASN A 45 -7.04 -10.19 -3.84
C ASN A 45 -7.83 -8.88 -3.63
N SER A 46 -7.13 -7.76 -3.71
CA SER A 46 -7.68 -6.42 -3.49
C SER A 46 -6.91 -5.43 -4.36
N CYS A 47 -7.53 -4.30 -4.60
CA CYS A 47 -7.04 -3.34 -5.58
C CYS A 47 -6.88 -1.99 -4.93
N PRO A 48 -5.70 -1.76 -4.35
CA PRO A 48 -5.47 -0.56 -3.57
C PRO A 48 -5.57 0.64 -4.49
N GLU A 49 -6.32 1.64 -4.04
CA GLU A 49 -6.42 2.93 -4.74
C GLU A 49 -5.20 3.80 -4.47
N TYR A 50 -4.54 3.59 -3.33
CA TYR A 50 -3.30 4.28 -2.98
C TYR A 50 -2.18 3.29 -2.65
N LEU A 51 -1.01 3.57 -3.23
CA LEU A 51 0.25 2.91 -2.94
C LEU A 51 1.22 3.97 -2.44
N VAL A 52 1.74 3.79 -1.23
CA VAL A 52 2.70 4.71 -0.61
C VAL A 52 3.91 3.93 -0.16
N GLN A 53 5.08 4.24 -0.70
CA GLN A 53 6.34 3.67 -0.25
C GLN A 53 6.94 4.51 0.87
N LEU A 54 7.31 3.87 1.98
CA LEU A 54 8.07 4.48 3.06
C LEU A 54 9.17 3.49 3.49
N GLY A 55 10.43 3.86 3.26
CA GLY A 55 11.55 2.95 3.45
C GLY A 55 11.42 1.67 2.61
N HIS A 56 11.52 0.52 3.25
CA HIS A 56 11.35 -0.80 2.62
C HIS A 56 9.90 -1.31 2.62
N HIS A 57 8.95 -0.50 3.09
CA HIS A 57 7.54 -0.88 3.13
C HIS A 57 6.73 -0.19 2.04
N VAL A 58 5.79 -0.93 1.46
CA VAL A 58 4.76 -0.43 0.57
C VAL A 58 3.42 -0.54 1.28
N TYR A 59 2.84 0.60 1.59
CA TYR A 59 1.52 0.70 2.22
C TYR A 59 0.46 0.79 1.13
N MET A 60 -0.50 -0.10 1.21
CA MET A 60 -1.57 -0.28 0.23
C MET A 60 -2.89 0.00 0.91
N PHE A 61 -3.63 0.96 0.39
CA PHE A 61 -4.92 1.38 0.94
C PHE A 61 -6.03 1.08 -0.06
N ASP A 62 -6.93 0.19 0.34
CA ASP A 62 -8.17 -0.08 -0.37
C ASP A 62 -9.28 0.76 0.29
N THR A 63 -9.84 1.72 -0.45
CA THR A 63 -10.90 2.58 0.09
C THR A 63 -12.26 1.89 0.14
N TRP A 64 -12.45 0.75 -0.52
CA TRP A 64 -13.70 0.02 -0.57
C TRP A 64 -13.85 -0.96 0.58
N ILE A 65 -12.77 -1.67 0.94
CA ILE A 65 -12.85 -2.80 1.88
C ILE A 65 -12.36 -2.39 3.28
N THR A 66 -12.00 -1.12 3.51
CA THR A 66 -11.39 -0.62 4.76
C THR A 66 -10.14 -1.39 5.18
N LYS A 67 -9.53 -2.11 4.24
CA LYS A 67 -8.33 -2.91 4.45
C LYS A 67 -7.12 -2.09 4.01
N SER A 68 -6.19 -1.96 4.92
CA SER A 68 -4.83 -1.47 4.64
C SER A 68 -3.86 -2.60 4.93
N VAL A 69 -2.90 -2.81 4.04
CA VAL A 69 -1.83 -3.78 4.21
C VAL A 69 -0.50 -3.10 3.93
N ALA A 70 0.51 -3.45 4.73
CA ALA A 70 1.88 -3.08 4.43
C ALA A 70 2.59 -4.30 3.86
N PHE A 71 3.41 -4.08 2.83
CA PHE A 71 4.24 -5.11 2.23
C PHE A 71 5.70 -4.75 2.42
N ASP A 72 6.45 -5.63 3.07
CA ASP A 72 7.89 -5.53 3.24
C ASP A 72 8.57 -6.04 1.96
N ILE A 73 9.30 -5.16 1.28
CA ILE A 73 10.00 -5.46 0.03
C ILE A 73 11.17 -6.41 0.26
N LEU A 74 11.86 -6.31 1.41
CA LEU A 74 13.05 -7.11 1.71
C LEU A 74 12.66 -8.54 2.08
N GLU A 75 11.62 -8.68 2.91
CA GLU A 75 11.11 -9.97 3.35
C GLU A 75 10.12 -10.61 2.36
N GLU A 76 9.70 -9.84 1.34
CA GLU A 76 8.70 -10.22 0.33
C GLU A 76 7.39 -10.72 0.95
N LYS A 77 6.95 -10.07 2.03
CA LYS A 77 5.79 -10.51 2.83
C LYS A 77 4.89 -9.36 3.23
N CYS A 78 3.62 -9.70 3.39
CA CYS A 78 2.66 -8.79 4.02
C CYS A 78 2.91 -8.74 5.51
N VAL A 79 3.04 -7.54 6.05
CA VAL A 79 3.13 -7.29 7.49
C VAL A 79 1.83 -6.64 7.98
N PRO A 80 1.37 -6.98 9.20
CA PRO A 80 0.21 -6.34 9.79
C PRO A 80 0.42 -4.84 9.91
N MET A 81 -0.59 -4.06 9.53
CA MET A 81 -0.62 -2.62 9.76
C MET A 81 -1.67 -2.32 10.84
N THR A 82 -1.44 -1.30 11.67
CA THR A 82 -2.49 -0.76 12.53
C THR A 82 -3.68 -0.35 11.67
N PRO A 83 -4.87 -0.95 11.88
CA PRO A 83 -6.05 -0.60 11.11
C PRO A 83 -6.39 0.88 11.26
N LEU A 84 -7.06 1.44 10.25
CA LEU A 84 -7.68 2.76 10.41
C LEU A 84 -8.67 2.71 11.58
N SER A 85 -8.61 3.71 12.46
CA SER A 85 -9.46 3.76 13.67
C SER A 85 -10.95 3.74 13.36
N LYS A 86 -11.34 4.13 12.14
CA LYS A 86 -12.70 4.08 11.62
C LYS A 86 -12.66 3.67 10.15
N GLY A 87 -13.53 2.73 9.78
CA GLY A 87 -13.79 2.39 8.38
C GLY A 87 -14.32 3.60 7.63
N ARG A 88 -13.63 3.97 6.54
CA ARG A 88 -13.96 5.12 5.70
C ARG A 88 -13.61 4.79 4.25
N CYS A 89 -14.29 5.42 3.31
CA CYS A 89 -14.01 5.34 1.87
C CYS A 89 -13.82 6.73 1.27
N ARG A 90 -13.32 6.81 0.03
CA ARG A 90 -13.09 8.08 -0.70
C ARG A 90 -12.22 9.09 0.07
N TYR A 91 -11.28 8.59 0.86
CA TYR A 91 -10.26 9.41 1.53
C TYR A 91 -9.08 9.67 0.60
N SER A 92 -8.24 10.62 0.98
CA SER A 92 -6.93 10.83 0.35
C SER A 92 -5.82 10.35 1.26
N VAL A 93 -4.74 9.84 0.68
CA VAL A 93 -3.54 9.40 1.40
C VAL A 93 -2.38 10.30 1.00
N VAL A 94 -1.68 10.85 1.98
CA VAL A 94 -0.46 11.66 1.76
C VAL A 94 0.66 11.21 2.68
N CYS A 95 1.88 11.22 2.15
CA CYS A 95 3.10 10.92 2.90
C CYS A 95 3.88 12.20 3.16
N ILE A 96 4.21 12.48 4.43
CA ILE A 96 5.02 13.63 4.82
C ILE A 96 6.06 13.17 5.84
N GLY A 97 7.33 13.21 5.45
CA GLY A 97 8.41 12.59 6.23
C GLY A 97 8.14 11.09 6.42
N ASP A 98 8.24 10.63 7.66
CA ASP A 98 8.05 9.22 8.04
C ASP A 98 6.61 8.85 8.40
N TYR A 99 5.66 9.71 8.03
CA TYR A 99 4.26 9.56 8.42
C TYR A 99 3.34 9.52 7.21
N ILE A 100 2.38 8.60 7.26
CA ILE A 100 1.29 8.50 6.30
C ILE A 100 0.03 9.04 6.95
N TYR A 101 -0.58 10.02 6.31
CA TYR A 101 -1.81 10.65 6.74
C TYR A 101 -2.96 10.23 5.83
N VAL A 102 -4.03 9.77 6.44
CA VAL A 102 -5.30 9.52 5.75
C VAL A 102 -6.26 10.66 6.08
N ILE A 103 -6.63 11.45 5.07
CA ILE A 103 -7.37 12.70 5.23
C ILE A 103 -8.75 12.57 4.59
N GLY A 104 -9.77 13.03 5.31
CA GLY A 104 -11.15 13.08 4.83
C GLY A 104 -11.80 11.70 4.71
N GLY A 105 -12.53 11.52 3.61
CA GLY A 105 -13.36 10.34 3.37
C GLY A 105 -14.73 10.41 4.05
N VAL A 106 -15.62 9.56 3.56
CA VAL A 106 -16.95 9.38 4.15
C VAL A 106 -16.96 8.08 4.96
N PHE A 107 -17.62 8.13 6.11
CA PHE A 107 -17.92 6.91 6.85
C PHE A 107 -19.08 6.23 6.14
N GLU A 108 -18.97 4.92 5.90
CA GLU A 108 -20.19 4.16 5.78
C GLU A 108 -20.87 4.24 7.14
N ALA A 109 -22.01 4.93 7.19
CA ALA A 109 -22.84 4.94 8.39
C ALA A 109 -23.32 3.51 8.59
N GLN A 110 -22.55 2.70 9.32
CA GLN A 110 -23.15 1.62 10.08
C GLN A 110 -24.19 2.32 10.95
N GLY A 111 -25.46 2.09 10.67
CA GLY A 111 -26.54 2.78 11.34
C GLY A 111 -26.46 2.55 12.85
N LYS A 112 -25.77 3.45 13.58
CA LYS A 112 -26.02 3.83 14.97
C LYS A 112 -25.16 5.02 15.41
N LYS A 113 -25.78 5.82 16.27
CA LYS A 113 -25.55 7.23 16.60
C LYS A 113 -24.18 7.57 17.24
N THR A 114 -23.65 8.72 16.81
CA THR A 114 -22.90 9.77 17.55
C THR A 114 -21.79 9.37 18.54
N SER A 115 -20.54 9.74 18.25
CA SER A 115 -19.83 10.84 18.93
C SER A 115 -18.46 11.08 18.28
N SER A 116 -18.08 12.35 18.23
CA SER A 116 -16.88 12.91 17.60
C SER A 116 -15.61 12.52 18.37
N ASP A 117 -14.59 12.01 17.67
CA ASP A 117 -13.21 12.02 18.18
C ASP A 117 -12.21 11.91 17.02
N SER A 118 -11.17 12.75 17.07
CA SER A 118 -10.01 12.80 16.18
C SER A 118 -8.84 12.00 16.77
N THR A 119 -8.11 11.21 15.96
CA THR A 119 -6.94 10.46 16.47
C THR A 119 -5.74 10.58 15.53
N ARG A 120 -4.57 10.79 16.13
CA ARG A 120 -3.23 10.89 15.52
C ARG A 120 -2.58 9.50 15.60
N ALA A 121 -2.03 8.98 14.50
CA ALA A 121 -1.21 7.77 14.51
C ALA A 121 0.27 8.17 14.46
N GLN A 122 1.10 7.51 15.26
CA GLN A 122 2.54 7.76 15.36
C GLN A 122 3.27 6.45 15.04
N ALA A 123 4.26 6.50 14.15
CA ALA A 123 5.09 5.33 13.82
C ALA A 123 6.17 5.17 14.90
N SER A 124 6.22 3.99 15.53
CA SER A 124 7.32 3.63 16.43
C SER A 124 8.41 2.97 15.61
N GLY A 125 9.58 3.59 15.59
CA GLY A 125 10.80 3.01 15.04
C GLY A 125 11.53 2.16 16.09
N THR A 126 12.11 1.06 15.64
CA THR A 126 13.26 0.38 16.23
C THR A 126 14.12 -0.15 15.09
#